data_AF-A0AAW9V9T7-F1
#
_entry.id   AF-A0AAW9V9T7-F1
#
_cell.length_a   1.000
_cell.length_b   1.000
_cell.length_c   1.000
_cell.angle_alpha   90.00
_cell.angle_beta   90.00
_cell.angle_gamma   90.00
#
_symmetry.space_group_name_H-M   'P 1'
#
loop_
_entity.id
_entity.type
_entity.pdbx_description
1 polymer ?
#
loop_
_entity_poly.entity_id
_entity_poly.type
_entity_poly.pdbx_seq_one_letter_code
_entity_poly.pdbx_strand_id
1 'polypeptide(L)'
;MIIPIPYSKYVDHLITQNKTIPNELTKSQLHILAVNNIQSQLIKSKSIEMIDKFSAQIQCGNISVKNLRKIGEGSYGNAYRFENYVIKVPKKPDQFAPEYATCKRTSRILNEINGHHFSRTSTLPDTGQRILITKFVDGEDAQPLEAFDFIKSHQRILHDFYVQGNVKKDKQGKLYLIDADQVTLSYQGRRNSIASEEFYEDFECFRGEELVVPKRMKSPEKYSLDRIS
;
A
#
# COMPACT_ATOMS: atom_id res chain seq x y z
N MET A 1 17.81 21.49 -9.43
CA MET A 1 18.69 21.50 -10.62
C MET A 1 19.14 20.06 -10.84
N ILE A 2 18.54 19.34 -11.79
CA ILE A 2 18.90 17.93 -12.06
C ILE A 2 20.13 17.99 -12.96
N ILE A 3 21.28 17.56 -12.44
CA ILE A 3 22.51 17.48 -13.23
C ILE A 3 22.36 16.24 -14.13
N PRO A 4 22.30 16.37 -15.46
CA PRO A 4 22.21 15.22 -16.34
C PRO A 4 23.49 14.38 -16.19
N ILE A 5 23.31 13.11 -15.86
CA ILE A 5 24.42 12.14 -15.89
C ILE A 5 24.88 12.04 -17.35
N PRO A 6 26.17 12.22 -17.65
CA PRO A 6 26.69 12.05 -19.00
C PRO A 6 26.30 10.67 -19.54
N TYR A 7 25.78 10.64 -20.77
CA TYR A 7 25.29 9.42 -21.42
C TYR A 7 26.27 8.23 -21.33
N SER A 8 27.57 8.50 -21.38
CA SER A 8 28.62 7.49 -21.18
C SER A 8 28.54 6.79 -19.81
N LYS A 9 28.36 7.55 -18.72
CA LYS A 9 28.29 7.01 -17.36
C LYS A 9 27.03 6.16 -17.13
N TYR A 10 25.93 6.43 -17.85
CA TYR A 10 24.70 5.64 -17.79
C TYR A 10 24.85 4.28 -18.49
N VAL A 11 25.52 4.26 -19.64
CA VAL A 11 25.86 3.02 -20.36
C VAL A 11 26.78 2.14 -19.53
N ASP A 12 27.80 2.73 -18.89
CA ASP A 12 28.72 2.01 -18.00
C ASP A 12 27.97 1.39 -16.80
N HIS A 13 27.01 2.11 -16.21
CA HIS A 13 26.21 1.61 -15.10
C HIS A 13 25.33 0.40 -15.49
N LEU A 14 24.71 0.44 -16.67
CA LEU A 14 23.90 -0.67 -17.20
C LEU A 14 24.74 -1.91 -17.56
N ILE A 15 25.98 -1.71 -18.01
CA ILE A 15 26.95 -2.79 -18.23
C ILE A 15 27.32 -3.46 -16.90
N THR A 16 27.48 -2.68 -15.83
CA THR A 16 27.91 -3.18 -14.51
C THR A 16 26.81 -3.99 -13.80
N GLN A 17 25.53 -3.68 -14.02
CA GLN A 17 24.41 -4.38 -13.37
C GLN A 17 23.98 -5.68 -14.06
N ASN A 18 24.27 -5.85 -15.35
CA ASN A 18 23.93 -7.07 -16.10
C ASN A 18 25.13 -8.02 -16.12
N LYS A 19 25.34 -8.78 -15.04
CA LYS A 19 26.45 -9.73 -14.83
C LYS A 19 26.47 -10.96 -15.76
N THR A 20 25.85 -10.91 -16.94
CA THR A 20 25.96 -11.96 -17.97
C THR A 20 25.50 -11.38 -19.29
N ILE A 21 26.40 -10.65 -19.96
CA ILE A 21 26.22 -10.29 -21.37
C ILE A 21 26.90 -11.41 -22.17
N PRO A 22 26.18 -12.20 -22.99
CA PRO A 22 26.80 -13.11 -23.95
C PRO A 22 27.72 -12.32 -24.88
N ASN A 23 28.83 -12.95 -25.30
CA ASN A 23 29.85 -12.36 -26.18
C ASN A 23 29.29 -11.45 -27.28
N GLU A 24 29.92 -10.26 -27.36
CA GLU A 24 29.94 -9.31 -28.48
C GLU A 24 28.60 -8.78 -29.00
N LEU A 25 27.88 -8.03 -28.16
CA LEU A 25 26.97 -7.02 -28.68
C LEU A 25 27.77 -5.77 -29.08
N THR A 26 27.68 -5.40 -30.35
CA THR A 26 28.23 -4.14 -30.85
C THR A 26 27.61 -2.94 -30.12
N LYS A 27 28.35 -1.83 -30.05
CA LYS A 27 27.87 -0.57 -29.44
C LYS A 27 26.51 -0.12 -29.99
N SER A 28 26.23 -0.41 -31.27
CA SER A 28 24.93 -0.14 -31.90
C SER A 28 23.81 -1.01 -31.33
N GLN A 29 24.06 -2.28 -31.04
CA GLN A 29 23.06 -3.19 -30.46
C GLN A 29 22.75 -2.84 -29.00
N LEU A 30 23.77 -2.43 -28.22
CA LEU A 30 23.57 -1.92 -26.86
C LEU A 30 22.74 -0.62 -26.87
N HIS A 31 22.95 0.25 -27.86
CA HIS A 31 22.16 1.48 -28.03
C HIS A 31 20.70 1.16 -28.34
N ILE A 32 20.43 0.20 -29.24
CA ILE A 32 19.07 -0.23 -29.58
C ILE A 32 18.36 -0.83 -28.35
N LEU A 33 19.06 -1.66 -27.57
CA LEU A 33 18.51 -2.23 -26.33
C LEU A 33 18.17 -1.14 -25.30
N ALA A 34 19.05 -0.15 -25.13
CA ALA A 34 18.81 0.97 -24.22
C ALA A 34 17.62 1.82 -24.67
N VAL A 35 17.52 2.14 -25.97
CA VAL A 35 16.41 2.91 -26.55
C VAL A 35 15.08 2.16 -26.42
N ASN A 36 15.06 0.86 -26.70
CA ASN A 36 13.86 0.03 -26.55
C ASN A 36 13.42 -0.08 -25.10
N ASN A 37 14.36 -0.20 -24.15
CA ASN A 37 14.05 -0.21 -22.73
C ASN A 37 13.48 1.15 -22.28
N ILE A 38 14.09 2.26 -22.68
CA ILE A 38 13.60 3.62 -22.41
C ILE A 38 12.20 3.83 -23.01
N GLN A 39 11.98 3.41 -24.27
CA GLN A 39 10.65 3.46 -24.89
C GLN A 39 9.64 2.59 -24.15
N SER A 40 10.00 1.37 -23.75
CA SER A 40 9.10 0.50 -22.99
C SER A 40 8.74 1.10 -21.63
N GLN A 41 9.68 1.75 -20.94
CA GLN A 41 9.45 2.47 -19.70
C GLN A 41 8.61 3.74 -19.90
N LEU A 42 8.81 4.46 -20.99
CA LEU A 42 8.00 5.63 -21.40
C LEU A 42 6.57 5.25 -21.81
N ILE A 43 6.39 4.08 -22.42
CA ILE A 43 5.08 3.54 -22.78
C ILE A 43 4.36 3.06 -21.51
N LYS A 44 5.09 2.38 -20.62
CA LYS A 44 4.59 1.96 -19.30
C LYS A 44 4.26 3.16 -18.39
N SER A 45 4.90 4.31 -18.59
CA SER A 45 4.58 5.57 -17.89
C SER A 45 3.48 6.41 -18.56
N LYS A 46 3.04 6.04 -19.78
CA LYS A 46 1.97 6.74 -20.53
C LYS A 46 0.58 6.12 -20.40
N SER A 47 0.44 4.90 -19.88
CA SER A 47 -0.89 4.38 -19.53
C SER A 47 -1.34 5.01 -18.22
N ILE A 48 -2.22 6.02 -18.29
CA ILE A 48 -2.90 6.55 -17.11
C ILE A 48 -3.74 5.41 -16.53
N GLU A 49 -3.37 5.00 -15.33
CA GLU A 49 -4.02 3.91 -14.60
C GLU A 49 -5.46 4.29 -14.28
N MET A 50 -6.38 3.32 -14.34
CA MET A 50 -7.81 3.60 -14.20
C MET A 50 -8.15 4.25 -12.84
N ILE A 51 -7.41 3.91 -11.79
CA ILE A 51 -7.57 4.51 -10.47
C ILE A 51 -7.14 6.00 -10.44
N ASP A 52 -6.18 6.40 -11.28
CA ASP A 52 -5.76 7.80 -11.42
C ASP A 52 -6.86 8.62 -12.10
N LYS A 53 -7.47 8.08 -13.17
CA LYS A 53 -8.63 8.71 -13.82
C LYS A 53 -9.81 8.85 -12.86
N PHE A 54 -10.12 7.79 -12.12
CA PHE A 54 -11.20 7.78 -11.15
C PHE A 54 -10.96 8.78 -10.01
N SER A 55 -9.74 8.83 -9.48
CA SER A 55 -9.34 9.81 -8.46
C SER A 55 -9.53 11.25 -8.94
N ALA A 56 -9.18 11.54 -10.20
CA ALA A 56 -9.37 12.86 -10.81
C ALA A 56 -10.87 13.19 -10.99
N GLN A 57 -11.71 12.22 -11.38
CA GLN A 57 -13.15 12.43 -11.50
C GLN A 57 -13.80 12.84 -10.17
N ILE A 58 -13.38 12.23 -9.05
CA ILE A 58 -13.85 12.64 -7.72
C ILE A 58 -13.38 14.06 -7.40
N GLN A 59 -12.09 14.34 -7.64
CA GLN A 59 -11.50 15.65 -7.34
C GLN A 59 -12.15 16.79 -8.13
N CYS A 60 -12.60 16.52 -9.36
CA CYS A 60 -13.32 17.49 -10.20
C CYS A 60 -14.82 17.57 -9.89
N GLY A 61 -15.36 16.76 -8.98
CA GLY A 61 -16.78 16.77 -8.63
C GLY A 61 -17.70 16.04 -9.61
N ASN A 62 -17.14 15.33 -10.59
CA ASN A 62 -17.92 14.54 -11.55
C ASN A 62 -18.59 13.33 -10.88
N ILE A 63 -18.07 12.90 -9.72
CA ILE A 63 -18.63 11.81 -8.90
C ILE A 63 -18.87 12.36 -7.50
N SER A 64 -20.13 12.44 -7.10
CA SER A 64 -20.52 12.87 -5.76
C SER A 64 -20.64 11.69 -4.81
N VAL A 65 -19.84 11.69 -3.73
CA VAL A 65 -19.85 10.63 -2.72
C VAL A 65 -21.17 10.54 -1.95
N LYS A 66 -21.91 11.66 -1.86
CA LYS A 66 -23.18 11.76 -1.10
C LYS A 66 -24.25 10.78 -1.59
N ASN A 67 -24.19 10.40 -2.88
CA ASN A 67 -25.18 9.51 -3.51
C ASN A 67 -24.71 8.07 -3.64
N LEU A 68 -23.55 7.73 -3.07
CA LEU A 68 -22.96 6.40 -3.22
C LEU A 68 -23.47 5.45 -2.13
N ARG A 69 -23.53 4.17 -2.49
CA ARG A 69 -23.86 3.11 -1.54
C ARG A 69 -22.77 3.01 -0.47
N LYS A 70 -23.13 3.27 0.78
CA LYS A 70 -22.30 2.94 1.95
C LYS A 70 -22.19 1.41 2.04
N ILE A 71 -20.96 0.92 2.15
CA ILE A 71 -20.63 -0.52 2.25
C ILE A 71 -19.88 -0.87 3.54
N GLY A 72 -19.52 0.13 4.33
CA GLY A 72 -18.88 -0.08 5.62
C GLY A 72 -18.86 1.21 6.43
N GLU A 73 -18.84 1.04 7.74
CA GLU A 73 -18.69 2.13 8.70
C GLU A 73 -17.75 1.68 9.81
N GLY A 74 -16.81 2.56 10.16
CA GLY A 74 -15.87 2.34 11.25
C GLY A 74 -15.85 3.51 12.23
N SER A 75 -15.02 3.38 13.25
CA SER A 75 -14.75 4.44 14.22
C SER A 75 -14.17 5.70 13.56
N TYR A 76 -13.45 5.51 12.44
CA TYR A 76 -12.70 6.57 11.77
C TYR A 76 -13.36 7.16 10.53
N GLY A 77 -14.40 6.53 9.99
CA GLY A 77 -14.93 6.93 8.69
C GLY A 77 -16.00 6.02 8.15
N ASN A 78 -16.45 6.36 6.96
CA ASN A 78 -17.39 5.58 6.16
C ASN A 78 -16.70 5.13 4.87
N ALA A 79 -17.06 3.94 4.40
CA ALA A 79 -16.63 3.39 3.12
C ALA A 79 -17.80 3.36 2.14
N TYR A 80 -17.61 3.95 0.97
CA TYR A 80 -18.60 4.00 -0.11
C TYR A 80 -18.08 3.25 -1.33
N ARG A 81 -18.95 2.48 -2.00
CA ARG A 81 -18.58 1.78 -3.23
C ARG A 81 -19.05 2.54 -4.46
N PHE A 82 -18.17 2.63 -5.45
CA PHE A 82 -18.51 2.98 -6.82
C PHE A 82 -17.80 2.02 -7.77
N GLU A 83 -18.57 1.21 -8.49
CA GLU A 83 -18.06 0.19 -9.39
C GLU A 83 -16.98 -0.71 -8.74
N ASN A 84 -15.73 -0.59 -9.22
CA ASN A 84 -14.56 -1.37 -8.83
C ASN A 84 -13.70 -0.66 -7.78
N TYR A 85 -14.21 0.42 -7.16
CA TYR A 85 -13.48 1.21 -6.18
C TYR A 85 -14.27 1.41 -4.89
N VAL A 86 -13.51 1.66 -3.83
CA VAL A 86 -13.99 2.07 -2.51
C VAL A 86 -13.43 3.43 -2.19
N ILE A 87 -14.27 4.31 -1.66
CA ILE A 87 -13.93 5.64 -1.19
C ILE A 87 -14.11 5.66 0.32
N LYS A 88 -13.01 5.75 1.06
CA LYS A 88 -13.01 5.92 2.51
C LYS A 88 -12.99 7.41 2.84
N VAL A 89 -14.07 7.87 3.46
CA VAL A 89 -14.26 9.25 3.90
C VAL A 89 -14.19 9.29 5.43
N PRO A 90 -13.29 10.08 6.03
CA PRO A 90 -13.18 10.13 7.48
C PRO A 90 -14.36 10.87 8.10
N LYS A 91 -14.71 10.55 9.36
CA LYS A 91 -15.80 11.25 10.07
C LYS A 91 -15.43 12.69 10.41
N LYS A 92 -14.14 12.95 10.64
CA LYS A 92 -13.59 14.30 10.85
C LYS A 92 -12.47 14.62 9.83
N PRO A 93 -12.32 15.88 9.39
CA PRO A 93 -11.28 16.24 8.42
C PRO A 93 -9.84 15.94 8.88
N ASP A 94 -9.60 15.98 10.18
CA ASP A 94 -8.30 15.76 10.85
C ASP A 94 -8.04 14.30 11.22
N GLN A 95 -8.94 13.38 10.91
CA GLN A 95 -8.82 12.00 11.37
C GLN A 95 -7.68 11.21 10.69
N PHE A 96 -7.22 11.70 9.52
CA PHE A 96 -5.97 11.26 8.87
C PHE A 96 -4.80 12.23 9.12
N ALA A 97 -4.87 13.08 10.16
CA ALA A 97 -3.80 13.99 10.52
C ALA A 97 -2.66 13.37 11.36
N PRO A 98 -2.85 12.33 12.19
CA PRO A 98 -1.73 11.72 12.91
C PRO A 98 -0.68 11.22 11.91
N GLU A 99 0.60 11.53 12.15
CA GLU A 99 1.69 11.21 11.23
C GLU A 99 1.74 9.71 10.87
N TYR A 100 1.36 8.85 11.82
CA TYR A 100 1.32 7.40 11.67
C TYR A 100 0.08 6.88 10.93
N ALA A 101 -0.97 7.68 10.71
CA ALA A 101 -2.22 7.25 10.08
C ALA A 101 -2.64 8.11 8.87
N THR A 102 -1.71 8.89 8.28
CA THR A 102 -2.07 9.77 7.16
C THR A 102 -2.52 9.01 5.90
N CYS A 103 -3.47 9.58 5.13
CA CYS A 103 -3.91 9.00 3.85
C CYS A 103 -2.74 8.63 2.94
N LYS A 104 -1.70 9.48 2.90
CA LYS A 104 -0.52 9.28 2.04
C LYS A 104 0.28 8.06 2.49
N ARG A 105 0.50 7.92 3.80
CA ARG A 105 1.18 6.76 4.38
C ARG A 105 0.37 5.49 4.15
N THR A 106 -0.91 5.49 4.48
CA THR A 106 -1.82 4.35 4.27
C THR A 106 -1.84 3.93 2.80
N SER A 107 -2.01 4.89 1.88
CA SER A 107 -1.99 4.60 0.44
C SER A 107 -0.65 4.02 -0.01
N ARG A 108 0.48 4.50 0.52
CA ARG A 108 1.79 3.93 0.20
C ARG A 108 1.87 2.46 0.63
N ILE A 109 1.51 2.15 1.88
CA ILE A 109 1.56 0.79 2.43
C ILE A 109 0.64 -0.16 1.65
N LEU A 110 -0.57 0.28 1.33
CA LEU A 110 -1.53 -0.50 0.54
C LEU A 110 -0.98 -0.84 -0.85
N ASN A 111 -0.36 0.12 -1.54
CA ASN A 111 0.28 -0.13 -2.83
C ASN A 111 1.53 -1.01 -2.73
N GLU A 112 2.28 -0.92 -1.62
CA GLU A 112 3.45 -1.77 -1.38
C GLU A 112 3.06 -3.24 -1.17
N ILE A 113 1.96 -3.51 -0.45
CA ILE A 113 1.51 -4.89 -0.18
C ILE A 113 0.69 -5.46 -1.34
N ASN A 114 -0.31 -4.72 -1.85
CA ASN A 114 -1.26 -5.28 -2.82
C ASN A 114 -0.82 -5.12 -4.28
N GLY A 115 0.32 -4.48 -4.51
CA GLY A 115 0.83 -4.11 -5.82
C GLY A 115 0.52 -2.66 -6.21
N HIS A 116 1.35 -2.14 -7.12
CA HIS A 116 1.23 -0.78 -7.61
C HIS A 116 -0.19 -0.51 -8.15
N HIS A 117 -0.73 0.68 -7.86
CA HIS A 117 -2.06 1.13 -8.32
C HIS A 117 -3.26 0.48 -7.61
N PHE A 118 -3.06 -0.06 -6.41
CA PHE A 118 -4.17 -0.49 -5.55
C PHE A 118 -4.94 0.70 -4.92
N SER A 119 -4.24 1.78 -4.55
CA SER A 119 -4.87 2.92 -3.87
C SER A 119 -4.35 4.29 -4.32
N ARG A 120 -5.18 5.33 -4.08
CA ARG A 120 -4.87 6.75 -4.29
C ARG A 120 -5.41 7.61 -3.16
N THR A 121 -4.74 8.72 -2.91
CA THR A 121 -5.27 9.79 -2.08
C THR A 121 -5.93 10.84 -2.96
N SER A 122 -7.07 11.36 -2.55
CA SER A 122 -7.75 12.46 -3.23
C SER A 122 -8.35 13.43 -2.21
N THR A 123 -9.03 14.45 -2.70
CA THR A 123 -9.77 15.43 -1.89
C THR A 123 -11.18 15.59 -2.44
N LEU A 124 -12.17 15.70 -1.55
CA LEU A 124 -13.51 16.08 -1.95
C LEU A 124 -13.53 17.55 -2.39
N PRO A 125 -14.12 17.89 -3.54
CA PRO A 125 -14.13 19.27 -4.05
C PRO A 125 -14.91 20.23 -3.15
N ASP A 126 -16.06 19.79 -2.62
CA ASP A 126 -16.93 20.65 -1.81
C ASP A 126 -16.31 21.01 -0.45
N THR A 127 -15.51 20.13 0.14
CA THR A 127 -15.06 20.24 1.54
C THR A 127 -13.54 20.33 1.70
N GLY A 128 -12.77 20.05 0.64
CA GLY A 128 -11.31 19.89 0.70
C GLY A 128 -10.85 18.67 1.53
N GLN A 129 -11.79 17.87 2.04
CA GLN A 129 -11.48 16.76 2.93
C GLN A 129 -10.69 15.67 2.21
N ARG A 130 -9.58 15.24 2.80
CA ARG A 130 -8.76 14.16 2.26
C ARG A 130 -9.49 12.82 2.39
N ILE A 131 -9.45 12.06 1.31
CA ILE A 131 -10.06 10.73 1.21
C ILE A 131 -9.04 9.72 0.71
N LEU A 132 -9.31 8.45 1.01
CA LEU A 132 -8.54 7.32 0.48
C LEU A 132 -9.42 6.54 -0.49
N ILE A 133 -8.90 6.32 -1.70
CA ILE A 133 -9.54 5.54 -2.74
C ILE A 133 -8.76 4.24 -2.88
N THR A 134 -9.45 3.09 -2.87
CA THR A 134 -8.83 1.77 -3.09
C THR A 134 -9.58 1.01 -4.16
N LYS A 135 -8.95 0.01 -4.77
CA LYS A 135 -9.67 -1.04 -5.49
C LYS A 135 -10.63 -1.75 -4.53
N PHE A 136 -11.80 -2.12 -5.04
CA PHE A 136 -12.75 -2.95 -4.34
C PHE A 136 -12.30 -4.42 -4.41
N VAL A 137 -12.30 -5.09 -3.27
CA VAL A 137 -12.00 -6.52 -3.16
C VAL A 137 -13.30 -7.25 -2.85
N ASP A 138 -13.79 -8.01 -3.83
CA ASP A 138 -14.95 -8.89 -3.66
C ASP A 138 -14.52 -10.18 -2.97
N GLY A 139 -14.67 -10.21 -1.66
CA GLY A 139 -14.12 -11.26 -0.82
C GLY A 139 -14.59 -11.18 0.62
N GLU A 140 -14.33 -12.27 1.34
CA GLU A 140 -14.55 -12.41 2.78
C GLU A 140 -13.38 -11.83 3.57
N ASP A 141 -13.61 -11.56 4.86
CA ASP A 141 -12.52 -11.22 5.77
C ASP A 141 -11.60 -12.42 5.99
N ALA A 142 -10.30 -12.17 5.96
CA ALA A 142 -9.31 -13.19 6.29
C ALA A 142 -9.40 -13.57 7.77
N GLN A 143 -9.04 -14.82 8.09
CA GLN A 143 -8.96 -15.23 9.49
C GLN A 143 -7.80 -14.49 10.19
N PRO A 144 -7.87 -14.21 11.51
CA PRO A 144 -6.84 -13.42 12.19
C PRO A 144 -5.40 -13.91 11.97
N LEU A 145 -5.17 -15.22 12.08
CA LEU A 145 -3.82 -15.79 11.87
C LEU A 145 -3.38 -15.69 10.40
N GLU A 146 -4.30 -15.88 9.47
CA GLU A 146 -4.05 -15.71 8.03
C GLU A 146 -3.66 -14.26 7.70
N ALA A 147 -4.36 -13.29 8.27
CA ALA A 147 -4.03 -11.87 8.16
C ALA A 147 -2.65 -11.56 8.76
N PHE A 148 -2.36 -12.09 9.94
CA PHE A 148 -1.07 -11.92 10.60
C PHE A 148 0.10 -12.43 9.73
N ASP A 149 0.00 -13.68 9.26
CA ASP A 149 1.04 -14.31 8.45
C ASP A 149 1.23 -13.59 7.10
N PHE A 150 0.14 -13.17 6.46
CA PHE A 150 0.18 -12.39 5.23
C PHE A 150 0.92 -11.06 5.40
N ILE A 151 0.65 -10.30 6.46
CA ILE A 151 1.34 -9.02 6.66
C ILE A 151 2.80 -9.24 7.07
N LYS A 152 3.06 -10.26 7.88
CA LYS A 152 4.43 -10.64 8.27
C LYS A 152 5.28 -11.03 7.06
N SER A 153 4.71 -11.72 6.06
CA SER A 153 5.43 -12.09 4.83
C SER A 153 5.89 -10.87 4.03
N HIS A 154 5.32 -9.69 4.27
CA HIS A 154 5.72 -8.41 3.66
C HIS A 154 6.67 -7.59 4.56
N GLN A 155 7.34 -8.22 5.54
CA GLN A 155 8.23 -7.59 6.51
C GLN A 155 7.54 -6.47 7.32
N ARG A 156 6.27 -6.67 7.65
CA ARG A 156 5.43 -5.72 8.38
C ARG A 156 4.72 -6.36 9.55
N ILE A 157 4.17 -5.52 10.43
CA ILE A 157 3.34 -5.91 11.56
C ILE A 157 2.02 -5.13 11.44
N LEU A 158 0.89 -5.82 11.53
CA LEU A 158 -0.44 -5.22 11.68
C LEU A 158 -0.85 -5.36 13.14
N HIS A 159 -0.91 -4.26 13.88
CA HIS A 159 -1.12 -4.29 15.34
C HIS A 159 -2.53 -4.73 15.76
N ASP A 160 -3.48 -4.69 14.83
CA ASP A 160 -4.90 -5.02 14.99
C ASP A 160 -5.34 -6.11 13.99
N PHE A 161 -4.46 -7.09 13.74
CA PHE A 161 -4.71 -8.18 12.77
C PHE A 161 -5.97 -9.03 13.07
N TYR A 162 -6.49 -8.98 14.29
CA TYR A 162 -7.70 -9.68 14.72
C TYR A 162 -8.99 -8.92 14.38
N VAL A 163 -8.88 -7.68 13.89
CA VAL A 163 -10.03 -6.85 13.50
C VAL A 163 -10.47 -7.21 12.09
N GLN A 164 -11.75 -7.56 11.95
CA GLN A 164 -12.40 -7.77 10.65
C GLN A 164 -12.40 -6.48 9.84
N GLY A 165 -12.28 -6.58 8.52
CA GLY A 165 -12.20 -5.42 7.64
C GLY A 165 -10.79 -4.85 7.44
N ASN A 166 -9.75 -5.49 7.97
CA ASN A 166 -8.35 -5.11 7.72
C ASN A 166 -7.72 -5.88 6.55
N VAL A 167 -7.99 -7.19 6.43
CA VAL A 167 -7.48 -8.04 5.33
C VAL A 167 -8.65 -8.83 4.73
N LYS A 168 -8.73 -8.85 3.40
CA LYS A 168 -9.73 -9.62 2.66
C LYS A 168 -9.10 -10.71 1.82
N LYS A 169 -9.82 -11.81 1.68
CA LYS A 169 -9.51 -12.92 0.78
C LYS A 169 -10.51 -12.96 -0.37
N ASP A 170 -10.03 -12.82 -1.59
CA ASP A 170 -10.89 -12.91 -2.78
C ASP A 170 -11.33 -14.37 -3.05
N LYS A 171 -12.22 -14.53 -4.03
CA LYS A 171 -12.76 -15.83 -4.44
C LYS A 171 -11.70 -16.81 -4.94
N GLN A 172 -10.51 -16.33 -5.30
CA GLN A 172 -9.37 -17.15 -5.74
C GLN A 172 -8.41 -17.47 -4.58
N GLY A 173 -8.72 -17.05 -3.36
CA GLY A 173 -7.89 -17.26 -2.18
C GLY A 173 -6.75 -16.25 -2.03
N LYS A 174 -6.70 -15.19 -2.85
CA LYS A 174 -5.66 -14.18 -2.74
C LYS A 174 -6.01 -13.15 -1.68
N LEU A 175 -5.02 -12.81 -0.84
CA LEU A 175 -5.16 -11.87 0.26
C LEU A 175 -4.82 -10.44 -0.16
N TYR A 176 -5.55 -9.48 0.41
CA TYR A 176 -5.37 -8.05 0.21
C TYR A 176 -5.49 -7.31 1.54
N LEU A 177 -4.52 -6.46 1.84
CA LEU A 177 -4.63 -5.50 2.93
C LEU A 177 -5.60 -4.40 2.50
N ILE A 178 -6.67 -4.13 3.23
CA ILE A 178 -7.64 -3.08 2.89
C ILE A 178 -7.63 -1.92 3.90
N ASP A 179 -7.08 -2.11 5.11
CA ASP A 179 -6.78 -1.03 6.06
C ASP A 179 -5.35 -1.11 6.59
N ALA A 180 -4.65 0.02 6.62
CA ALA A 180 -3.19 0.06 6.83
C ALA A 180 -2.73 1.13 7.83
N ASP A 181 -3.65 1.72 8.57
CA ASP A 181 -3.34 2.76 9.57
C ASP A 181 -2.45 2.21 10.69
N GLN A 182 -2.71 0.99 11.16
CA GLN A 182 -1.96 0.30 12.22
C GLN A 182 -0.83 -0.62 11.71
N VAL A 183 -0.43 -0.48 10.43
CA VAL A 183 0.64 -1.32 9.87
C VAL A 183 2.00 -0.65 10.06
N THR A 184 2.98 -1.33 10.66
CA THR A 184 4.35 -0.85 10.84
C THR A 184 5.38 -1.77 10.17
N LEU A 185 6.63 -1.32 10.03
CA LEU A 185 7.73 -2.20 9.62
C LEU A 185 8.08 -3.16 10.75
N SER A 186 8.31 -4.44 10.43
CA SER A 186 8.91 -5.39 11.37
C SER A 186 10.34 -4.99 11.72
N TYR A 187 10.91 -5.57 12.78
CA TYR A 187 12.32 -5.35 13.12
C TYR A 187 13.24 -5.62 11.91
N GLN A 188 13.05 -6.74 11.23
CA GLN A 188 13.79 -7.07 10.01
C GLN A 188 13.57 -6.06 8.88
N GLY A 189 12.31 -5.62 8.67
CA GLY A 189 12.00 -4.61 7.66
C GLY A 189 12.62 -3.25 7.97
N ARG A 190 12.76 -2.91 9.26
CA ARG A 190 13.46 -1.72 9.71
C ARG A 190 14.96 -1.81 9.41
N ARG A 191 15.64 -2.90 9.76
CA ARG A 191 17.07 -3.10 9.46
C ARG A 191 17.41 -3.01 7.97
N ASN A 192 16.47 -3.39 7.10
CA ASN A 192 16.63 -3.28 5.64
C ASN A 192 16.30 -1.89 5.08
N SER A 193 15.81 -0.96 5.91
CA SER A 193 15.59 0.44 5.55
C SER A 193 16.88 1.25 5.78
N ILE A 194 17.04 2.41 5.13
CA ILE A 194 18.30 3.20 4.97
C ILE A 194 18.92 3.70 6.32
N ALA A 195 18.45 3.24 7.47
CA ALA A 195 19.08 3.54 8.74
C ALA A 195 20.23 2.55 9.01
N SER A 196 21.37 3.05 9.50
CA SER A 196 22.55 2.24 9.82
C SER A 196 22.25 1.22 10.92
N GLU A 197 23.06 0.16 11.02
CA GLU A 197 22.96 -0.81 12.12
C GLU A 197 23.08 -0.11 13.49
N GLU A 198 23.95 0.90 13.60
CA GLU A 198 24.08 1.79 14.77
C GLU A 198 22.76 2.48 15.16
N PHE A 199 21.93 2.89 14.19
CA PHE A 199 20.61 3.48 14.49
C PHE A 199 19.66 2.48 15.15
N TYR A 200 19.83 1.17 14.95
CA TYR A 200 18.96 0.15 15.55
C TYR A 200 19.48 -0.40 16.87
N GLU A 201 20.79 -0.29 17.11
CA GLU A 201 21.42 -0.61 18.40
C GLU A 201 21.01 0.38 19.50
N ASP A 202 20.83 1.67 19.19
CA ASP A 202 20.34 2.66 20.17
C ASP A 202 18.86 2.48 20.58
N PHE A 203 18.10 1.64 19.86
CA PHE A 203 16.68 1.36 20.10
C PHE A 203 16.42 -0.07 20.58
N GLU A 204 17.32 -0.63 21.42
CA GLU A 204 17.20 -1.99 21.98
C GLU A 204 15.84 -2.29 22.64
N CYS A 205 15.09 -1.27 23.08
CA CYS A 205 13.75 -1.43 23.67
C CYS A 205 12.65 -1.86 22.66
N PHE A 206 12.94 -1.84 21.35
CA PHE A 206 12.02 -2.29 20.30
C PHE A 206 12.40 -3.67 19.70
N ARG A 207 13.31 -4.41 20.34
CA ARG A 207 13.68 -5.81 20.00
C ARG A 207 12.58 -6.84 20.26
N GLY A 208 11.38 -6.42 20.67
CA GLY A 208 10.23 -7.30 20.84
C GLY A 208 9.76 -7.91 19.52
N GLU A 209 10.42 -8.96 19.05
CA GLU A 209 9.86 -9.93 18.10
C GLU A 209 8.75 -10.77 18.75
N GLU A 210 8.59 -10.67 20.08
CA GLU A 210 7.43 -11.21 20.79
C GLU A 210 6.29 -10.18 20.82
N LEU A 211 5.48 -10.16 19.76
CA LEU A 211 4.05 -10.26 20.05
C LEU A 211 3.91 -11.62 20.74
N VAL A 212 3.84 -11.61 22.07
CA VAL A 212 3.42 -12.76 22.86
C VAL A 212 2.11 -13.22 22.23
N VAL A 213 2.16 -14.28 21.41
CA VAL A 213 0.96 -15.02 21.05
C VAL A 213 0.37 -15.39 22.40
N PRO A 214 -0.85 -14.94 22.77
CA PRO A 214 -1.38 -15.27 24.06
C PRO A 214 -1.37 -16.79 24.21
N LYS A 215 -0.53 -17.31 25.11
CA LYS A 215 -0.54 -18.71 25.55
C LYS A 215 -1.80 -18.94 26.37
N ARG A 216 -2.97 -18.79 25.74
CA ARG A 216 -4.34 -19.15 26.12
C ARG A 216 -5.31 -18.34 25.25
N MET A 217 -5.51 -18.77 24.01
CA MET A 217 -6.86 -18.74 23.41
C MET A 217 -7.45 -20.14 23.55
N LYS A 218 -7.71 -20.53 24.81
CA LYS A 218 -8.68 -21.59 25.12
C LYS A 218 -9.96 -20.87 25.53
N SER A 219 -11.06 -21.21 24.86
CA SER A 219 -12.45 -20.72 24.97
C SER A 219 -12.79 -19.45 24.15
N PRO A 220 -13.78 -19.51 23.23
CA PRO A 220 -14.27 -18.38 22.43
C PRO A 220 -15.32 -17.51 23.14
N GLU A 221 -15.41 -17.55 24.46
CA GLU A 221 -16.47 -16.85 25.19
C GLU A 221 -15.94 -15.55 25.78
N LYS A 222 -16.56 -14.43 25.38
CA LYS A 222 -16.34 -13.03 25.81
C LYS A 222 -15.38 -12.19 24.96
N TYR A 223 -15.74 -12.02 23.70
CA TYR A 223 -15.69 -10.67 23.11
C TYR A 223 -17.12 -10.36 22.65
N SER A 224 -17.84 -9.56 23.44
CA SER A 224 -19.16 -9.06 23.04
C SER A 224 -18.97 -8.20 21.80
N LEU A 225 -19.36 -8.75 20.66
CA LEU A 225 -19.43 -8.09 19.35
C LEU A 225 -20.58 -7.08 19.37
N ASP A 226 -20.42 -5.99 20.12
CA ASP A 226 -21.19 -4.78 19.89
C ASP A 226 -20.40 -3.90 18.92
N ARG A 227 -20.44 -4.31 17.64
CA ARG A 227 -20.29 -3.46 16.44
C ARG A 227 -20.32 -4.30 15.16
N ILE A 228 -21.51 -4.76 14.77
CA ILE A 228 -21.84 -5.00 13.35
C ILE A 228 -23.29 -4.59 13.10
N SER A 229 -23.48 -3.60 12.21
CA SER A 229 -24.53 -3.55 11.19
C SER A 229 -24.22 -2.40 10.22
#